data_AF-H3SQ80-F1
#
_entry.id   AF-H3SQ80-F1
#
_cell.length_a   1.000
_cell.length_b   1.000
_cell.length_c   1.000
_cell.angle_alpha   90.00
_cell.angle_beta   90.00
_cell.angle_gamma   90.00
#
_symmetry.space_group_name_H-M   'P 1'
#
loop_
_entity.id
_entity.type
_entity.pdbx_description
1 polymer ?
#
loop_
_entity_poly.entity_id
_entity_poly.type
_entity_poly.pdbx_seq_one_letter_code
_entity_poly.pdbx_strand_id
1 'polypeptide(L)'
;MYVIADEAVNSGLLGEAIGEVTTYSDREGTYRGNFSNIFPEGTLYYEIKGIDPNEAIAVEDQRENRFVKATYRGEYAGSQGTGIFQSFFTNRDPVKVSLALLITLIIVAIILVLYQKQRRSVRK
;
A
#
# COMPACT_ATOMS: atom_id res chain seq x y z
N MET A 1 2.02 4.25 7.26
CA MET A 1 3.30 3.74 7.77
C MET A 1 3.64 4.52 9.01
N TYR A 2 3.83 3.83 10.13
CA TYR A 2 4.30 4.44 11.37
C TYR A 2 5.77 4.06 11.60
N VAL A 3 6.55 4.97 12.15
CA VAL A 3 7.96 4.76 12.48
C VAL A 3 8.18 5.05 13.95
N ILE A 4 8.87 4.13 14.63
CA ILE A 4 9.16 4.25 16.06
C ILE A 4 10.15 5.38 16.31
N ALA A 5 9.82 6.25 17.26
CA ALA A 5 10.62 7.41 17.62
C ALA A 5 11.55 7.17 18.82
N ASP A 6 11.55 5.97 19.41
CA ASP A 6 12.22 5.59 20.67
C ASP A 6 11.92 6.54 21.86
N GLU A 7 10.82 7.29 21.74
CA GLU A 7 10.30 8.18 22.77
C GLU A 7 9.27 7.39 23.61
N ALA A 8 9.52 7.27 24.91
CA ALA A 8 8.59 6.62 25.82
C ALA A 8 7.33 7.47 26.04
N VAL A 9 6.16 6.83 26.02
CA VAL A 9 4.86 7.46 26.29
C VAL A 9 4.41 7.10 27.70
N ASN A 10 4.03 8.11 28.48
CA ASN A 10 3.48 7.89 29.81
C ASN A 10 2.11 7.23 29.73
N SER A 11 1.86 6.18 30.52
CA SER A 11 0.59 5.45 30.54
C SER A 11 -0.63 6.32 30.88
N GLY A 12 -0.46 7.42 31.63
CA GLY A 12 -1.52 8.39 31.91
C GLY A 12 -2.00 9.18 30.68
N LEU A 13 -1.17 9.23 29.62
CA LEU A 13 -1.49 9.88 28.36
C LEU A 13 -2.14 8.94 27.34
N LEU A 14 -2.32 7.67 27.65
CA LEU A 14 -3.00 6.73 26.76
C LEU A 14 -4.50 7.02 26.70
N GLY A 15 -5.04 6.97 25.49
CA GLY A 15 -6.47 6.92 25.21
C GLY A 15 -6.94 5.49 24.94
N GLU A 16 -7.91 5.36 24.05
CA GLU A 16 -8.49 4.07 23.68
C GLU A 16 -7.50 3.19 22.89
N ALA A 17 -7.70 1.88 22.95
CA ALA A 17 -7.03 0.96 22.04
C ALA A 17 -7.64 1.09 20.64
N ILE A 18 -6.80 1.30 19.63
CA ILE A 18 -7.22 1.62 18.25
C ILE A 18 -6.81 0.57 17.23
N GLY A 19 -6.11 -0.48 17.66
CA GLY A 19 -5.77 -1.61 16.83
C GLY A 19 -4.67 -2.46 17.42
N GLU A 20 -4.20 -3.40 16.60
CA GLU A 20 -3.10 -4.30 16.95
C GLU A 20 -2.30 -4.69 15.72
N VAL A 21 -1.10 -5.23 15.95
CA VAL A 21 -0.33 -5.94 14.92
C VAL A 21 -1.08 -7.22 14.55
N THR A 22 -1.49 -7.33 13.28
CA THR A 22 -2.16 -8.55 12.78
C THR A 22 -1.20 -9.56 12.19
N THR A 23 0.02 -9.14 11.84
CA THR A 23 1.03 -10.00 11.24
C THR A 23 2.42 -9.43 11.47
N TYR A 24 3.34 -10.25 12.01
CA TYR A 24 4.76 -9.90 12.01
C TYR A 24 5.41 -10.31 10.69
N SER A 25 6.17 -9.41 10.07
CA SER A 25 7.03 -9.73 8.95
C SER A 25 8.13 -8.69 8.78
N ASP A 26 9.37 -9.14 8.63
CA ASP A 26 10.55 -8.35 8.28
C ASP A 26 11.03 -8.60 6.84
N ARG A 27 10.31 -9.46 6.10
CA ARG A 27 10.63 -9.81 4.72
C ARG A 27 9.96 -8.84 3.74
N GLU A 28 10.76 -8.25 2.86
CA GLU A 28 10.24 -7.34 1.85
C GLU A 28 9.19 -8.02 0.95
N GLY A 29 8.12 -7.29 0.63
CA GLY A 29 7.04 -7.76 -0.24
C GLY A 29 6.02 -8.72 0.39
N THR A 30 6.15 -9.08 1.67
CA THR A 30 5.15 -9.92 2.38
C THR A 30 4.21 -9.12 3.28
N TYR A 31 4.31 -7.80 3.25
CA TYR A 31 3.55 -6.87 4.09
C TYR A 31 2.06 -6.78 3.68
N ARG A 32 1.16 -7.12 4.60
CA ARG A 32 -0.30 -7.10 4.41
C ARG A 32 -1.00 -6.74 5.72
N GLY A 33 -2.14 -6.05 5.65
CA GLY A 33 -2.90 -5.64 6.83
C GLY A 33 -2.10 -4.69 7.75
N ASN A 34 -2.37 -4.75 9.06
CA ASN A 34 -1.64 -4.01 10.08
C ASN A 34 -0.36 -4.76 10.47
N PHE A 35 0.55 -4.91 9.50
CA PHE A 35 1.79 -5.62 9.74
C PHE A 35 2.78 -4.78 10.56
N SER A 36 3.69 -5.46 11.25
CA SER A 36 4.87 -4.85 11.88
C SER A 36 6.13 -5.64 11.54
N ASN A 37 7.23 -4.92 11.35
CA ASN A 37 8.58 -5.49 11.19
C ASN A 37 9.40 -5.43 12.49
N ILE A 38 8.80 -4.94 13.58
CA ILE A 38 9.48 -4.76 14.87
C ILE A 38 8.74 -5.54 15.97
N PHE A 39 7.41 -5.41 16.01
CA PHE A 39 6.57 -5.91 17.10
C PHE A 39 5.82 -7.18 16.69
N PRO A 40 5.66 -8.15 17.62
CA PRO A 40 4.95 -9.39 17.36
C PRO A 40 3.44 -9.16 17.11
N GLU A 41 2.79 -10.18 16.55
CA GLU A 41 1.33 -10.21 16.41
C GLU A 41 0.64 -10.06 17.78
N GLY A 42 -0.47 -9.31 17.81
CA GLY A 42 -1.22 -8.97 19.02
C GLY A 42 -0.67 -7.77 19.81
N THR A 43 0.43 -7.14 19.38
CA THR A 43 0.89 -5.88 19.99
C THR A 43 -0.14 -4.78 19.77
N LEU A 44 -0.61 -4.17 20.86
CA LEU A 44 -1.67 -3.17 20.84
C LEU A 44 -1.16 -1.77 20.49
N TYR A 45 -2.04 -1.00 19.85
CA TYR A 45 -1.89 0.42 19.56
C TYR A 45 -2.91 1.22 20.34
N TYR A 46 -2.51 2.37 20.84
CA TYR A 46 -3.34 3.28 21.61
C TYR A 46 -3.27 4.69 21.07
N GLU A 47 -4.34 5.45 21.26
CA GLU A 47 -4.30 6.89 21.10
C GLU A 47 -3.35 7.51 22.13
N ILE A 48 -2.76 8.65 21.76
CA ILE A 48 -2.10 9.55 22.71
C ILE A 48 -3.03 10.75 22.90
N LYS A 49 -3.47 11.00 24.14
CA LYS A 49 -4.40 12.10 24.46
C LYS A 49 -3.88 13.43 23.90
N GLY A 50 -4.72 14.08 23.10
CA GLY A 50 -4.43 15.38 22.50
C GLY A 50 -3.55 15.32 21.25
N ILE A 51 -3.25 14.13 20.71
CA ILE A 51 -2.55 13.94 19.44
C ILE A 51 -3.47 13.18 18.48
N ASP A 52 -3.59 13.66 17.24
CA ASP A 52 -4.35 12.94 16.20
C ASP A 52 -3.62 11.62 15.88
N PRO A 53 -4.32 10.47 15.80
CA PRO A 53 -3.69 9.21 15.43
C PRO A 53 -2.93 9.26 14.10
N ASN A 54 -3.34 10.10 13.15
CA ASN A 54 -2.63 10.31 11.87
C ASN A 54 -1.35 11.14 12.01
N GLU A 55 -1.03 11.62 13.21
CA GLU A 55 0.26 12.23 13.54
C GLU A 55 1.12 11.25 14.34
N ALA A 56 0.59 10.71 15.44
CA ALA A 56 1.28 9.70 16.24
C ALA A 56 0.35 8.83 17.08
N ILE A 57 0.81 7.61 17.36
CA ILE A 57 0.16 6.62 18.22
C ILE A 57 1.15 6.09 19.27
N ALA A 58 0.64 5.51 20.34
CA ALA A 58 1.44 4.73 21.27
C ALA A 58 1.37 3.23 20.90
N VAL A 59 2.51 2.55 20.97
CA VAL A 59 2.64 1.12 20.71
C VAL A 59 3.12 0.44 21.99
N GLU A 60 2.47 -0.68 22.35
CA GLU A 60 2.87 -1.47 23.50
C GLU A 60 4.17 -2.24 23.22
N ASP A 61 5.24 -1.89 23.92
CA ASP A 61 6.47 -2.68 23.95
C ASP A 61 6.38 -3.67 25.12
N GLN A 62 5.86 -4.86 24.81
CA GLN A 62 5.70 -5.94 25.78
C GLN A 62 7.03 -6.49 26.30
N ARG A 63 8.16 -6.28 25.59
CA ARG A 63 9.48 -6.76 26.02
C ARG A 63 10.04 -5.90 27.14
N GLU A 64 9.86 -4.59 27.02
CA GLU A 64 10.32 -3.60 28.01
C GLU A 64 9.20 -3.16 28.97
N ASN A 65 7.98 -3.70 28.82
CA ASN A 65 6.80 -3.35 29.60
C ASN A 65 6.56 -1.82 29.64
N ARG A 66 6.64 -1.20 28.46
CA ARG A 66 6.50 0.26 28.28
C ARG A 66 5.70 0.59 27.02
N PHE A 67 5.34 1.86 26.86
CA PHE A 67 4.71 2.35 25.62
C PHE A 67 5.70 3.24 24.88
N VAL A 68 5.81 3.06 23.57
CA VAL A 68 6.69 3.86 22.70
C VAL A 68 5.88 4.58 21.66
N LYS A 69 6.31 5.79 21.31
CA LYS A 69 5.65 6.61 20.29
C LYS A 69 6.02 6.15 18.90
N ALA A 70 5.02 6.05 18.04
CA ALA A 70 5.18 5.81 16.61
C ALA A 70 4.59 7.00 15.83
N THR A 71 5.40 7.62 14.98
CA THR A 71 4.99 8.79 14.17
C THR A 71 4.56 8.36 12.78
N TYR A 72 3.44 8.90 12.29
CA TYR A 72 2.97 8.63 10.94
C TYR A 72 3.90 9.27 9.89
N ARG A 73 4.24 8.51 8.85
CA ARG A 73 5.14 8.93 7.76
C ARG A 73 4.53 8.75 6.36
N GLY A 74 3.21 8.60 6.27
CA GLY A 74 2.49 8.41 5.00
C GLY A 74 2.28 6.94 4.63
N GLU A 75 1.74 6.70 3.43
CA GLU A 75 1.42 5.35 2.95
C GLU A 75 2.67 4.52 2.63
N TYR A 76 2.57 3.19 2.78
CA TYR A 76 3.67 2.28 2.45
C TYR A 76 3.74 2.04 0.93
N ALA A 77 4.87 2.37 0.30
CA ALA A 77 5.03 2.32 -1.16
C ALA A 77 5.00 0.90 -1.75
N GLY A 78 5.23 -0.15 -0.95
CA GLY A 78 5.30 -1.53 -1.44
C GLY A 78 3.96 -2.22 -1.69
N SER A 79 2.82 -1.53 -1.53
CA SER A 79 1.52 -2.06 -1.99
C SER A 79 1.25 -1.82 -3.48
N GLN A 80 2.22 -1.30 -4.24
CA GLN A 80 2.09 -0.98 -5.66
C GLN A 80 2.19 -2.23 -6.56
N GLY A 81 1.29 -3.18 -6.33
CA GLY A 81 1.04 -4.30 -7.24
C GLY A 81 0.05 -3.97 -8.34
N THR A 82 -0.22 -2.69 -8.67
CA THR A 82 -1.32 -2.34 -9.60
C THR A 82 -1.20 -0.95 -10.25
N GLY A 83 -0.03 -0.30 -10.23
CA GLY A 83 0.10 1.13 -10.57
C GLY A 83 -0.21 1.51 -12.03
N ILE A 84 -0.05 0.62 -13.00
CA ILE A 84 -0.30 0.93 -14.42
C ILE A 84 -1.69 0.45 -14.84
N PHE A 85 -2.08 -0.80 -14.55
CA PHE A 85 -3.39 -1.31 -14.96
C PHE A 85 -4.55 -0.67 -14.17
N GLN A 86 -4.42 -0.50 -12.85
CA GLN A 86 -5.55 -0.04 -12.05
C GLN A 86 -5.86 1.44 -12.29
N SER A 87 -4.85 2.28 -12.49
CA SER A 87 -5.01 3.72 -12.79
C SER A 87 -5.76 3.99 -14.11
N PHE A 88 -5.68 3.08 -15.09
CA PHE A 88 -6.48 3.16 -16.33
C PHE A 88 -7.94 2.74 -16.15
N PHE A 89 -8.24 1.73 -15.32
CA PHE A 89 -9.60 1.15 -15.22
C PHE A 89 -10.43 1.63 -14.01
N THR A 90 -9.83 2.18 -12.96
CA THR A 90 -10.59 2.67 -11.78
C THR A 90 -11.03 4.14 -11.89
N ASN A 91 -10.33 4.96 -12.68
CA ASN A 91 -10.82 6.28 -13.02
C ASN A 91 -11.92 6.14 -14.08
N ARG A 92 -13.19 6.30 -13.68
CA ARG A 92 -14.35 6.38 -14.59
C ARG A 92 -14.37 7.67 -15.40
N ASP A 93 -13.21 8.14 -15.85
CA ASP A 93 -13.07 9.27 -16.76
C ASP A 93 -13.33 8.77 -18.19
N PRO A 94 -14.47 9.14 -18.80
CA PRO A 94 -14.86 8.62 -20.11
C PRO A 94 -13.81 8.95 -21.19
N VAL A 95 -13.07 10.05 -21.06
CA VAL A 95 -12.05 10.46 -22.05
C VAL A 95 -10.89 9.46 -22.07
N LYS A 96 -10.43 9.01 -20.90
CA LYS A 96 -9.31 8.07 -20.77
C LYS A 96 -9.68 6.68 -21.28
N VAL A 97 -10.91 6.23 -21.00
CA VAL A 97 -11.44 4.96 -21.50
C VAL A 97 -11.55 4.98 -23.03
N SER A 98 -12.07 6.05 -23.61
CA SER A 98 -12.17 6.19 -25.07
C SER A 98 -10.80 6.21 -25.75
N LEU A 99 -9.79 6.87 -25.18
CA LEU A 99 -8.44 6.89 -25.71
C LEU A 99 -7.77 5.49 -25.67
N ALA A 100 -7.95 4.75 -24.58
CA ALA A 100 -7.42 3.39 -24.45
C ALA A 100 -8.04 2.43 -25.48
N LEU A 101 -9.35 2.54 -25.73
CA LEU A 101 -10.04 1.75 -26.77
C LEU A 101 -9.52 2.10 -28.18
N LEU A 102 -9.31 3.39 -28.47
CA LEU A 102 -8.75 3.83 -29.75
C LEU A 102 -7.35 3.24 -29.99
N ILE A 103 -6.46 3.33 -28.99
CA ILE A 103 -5.10 2.78 -29.07
C ILE A 103 -5.15 1.26 -29.31
N THR A 104 -6.03 0.56 -28.61
CA THR A 104 -6.22 -0.89 -28.77
C THR A 104 -6.65 -1.24 -30.20
N LEU A 105 -7.61 -0.51 -30.78
CA LEU A 105 -8.05 -0.74 -32.16
C LEU A 105 -6.95 -0.48 -33.18
N ILE A 106 -6.13 0.56 -32.98
CA ILE A 106 -4.99 0.87 -33.85
C ILE A 106 -3.97 -0.28 -33.82
N ILE A 107 -3.65 -0.80 -32.63
CA ILE A 107 -2.72 -1.92 -32.48
C ILE A 107 -3.25 -3.17 -33.18
N VAL A 108 -4.53 -3.51 -33.02
CA VAL A 108 -5.16 -4.65 -33.71
C VAL A 108 -5.12 -4.47 -35.23
N ALA A 109 -5.42 -3.29 -35.74
CA ALA A 109 -5.35 -2.99 -37.17
C ALA A 109 -3.93 -3.17 -37.72
N ILE A 110 -2.91 -2.68 -37.00
CA ILE A 110 -1.50 -2.87 -37.36
C ILE A 110 -1.15 -4.36 -37.41
N ILE A 111 -1.53 -5.13 -36.39
CA ILE A 111 -1.29 -6.59 -36.34
C ILE A 111 -1.93 -7.28 -37.54
N LEU A 112 -3.17 -6.95 -37.87
CA LEU A 112 -3.87 -7.51 -39.03
C LEU A 112 -3.18 -7.17 -40.36
N VAL A 113 -2.72 -5.92 -40.54
CA VAL A 113 -1.96 -5.52 -41.73
C VAL A 113 -0.65 -6.28 -41.85
N LEU A 114 0.09 -6.41 -40.75
CA LEU A 114 1.34 -7.17 -40.72
C LEU A 114 1.11 -8.65 -41.02
N TYR A 115 0.06 -9.24 -40.45
CA TYR A 115 -0.34 -10.63 -40.73
C TYR A 115 -0.70 -10.84 -42.21
N GLN A 116 -1.47 -9.91 -42.80
CA GLN A 116 -1.82 -9.97 -44.22
C GLN A 116 -0.58 -9.82 -45.12
N LYS A 117 0.36 -8.93 -44.77
CA LYS A 117 1.61 -8.72 -45.51
C LYS A 117 2.48 -9.98 -45.49
N GLN A 118 2.65 -10.61 -44.32
CA GLN A 118 3.42 -11.85 -44.18
C GLN A 118 2.79 -12.99 -44.99
N ARG A 119 1.46 -13.17 -44.93
CA ARG A 119 0.74 -14.20 -45.70
C ARG A 119 0.90 -14.04 -47.21
N ARG A 120 0.97 -12.80 -47.73
CA ARG A 120 1.20 -12.52 -49.15
C ARG A 120 2.64 -12.83 -49.58
N SER A 121 3.62 -12.64 -48.70
CA SER A 121 5.04 -12.95 -48.99
C SER A 121 5.32 -14.45 -49.06
N VAL A 122 4.57 -15.28 -48.33
CA VAL A 122 4.73 -16.75 -48.33
C VAL A 122 4.07 -17.41 -49.56
N ARG A 123 3.19 -16.70 -50.27
CA ARG A 123 2.45 -17.19 -51.44
C ARG A 123 3.08 -16.81 -52.80
N LYS A 124 4.21 -16.10 -52.79
CA LYS A 124 5.02 -15.83 -53.99
C LYS A 124 6.20 -16.78 -54.01
#